data_AF-A0A849H750-F1
#
_entry.id   AF-A0A849H750-F1
#
_cell.length_a   1.000
_cell.length_b   1.000
_cell.length_c   1.000
_cell.angle_alpha   90.00
_cell.angle_beta   90.00
_cell.angle_gamma   90.00
#
_symmetry.space_group_name_H-M   'P 1'
#
loop_
_entity.id
_entity.type
_entity.pdbx_description
1 polymer ?
#
loop_
_entity_poly.entity_id
_entity_poly.type
_entity_poly.pdbx_seq_one_letter_code
_entity_poly.pdbx_strand_id
1 'polypeptide(L)'
;VQVVCLDDGQVVGSVPRPDPGALGLDPSVVVTNAVSIDGDVMFISNGEAGVYVAQGSEDFATSGCAQQQISILGQLQFDDLQSANHVDFKNDWLVIAAGLGGVKVVKVSGL
;
A
#
# COMPACT_ATOMS: atom_id res chain seq x y z
N VAL A 1 -1.51 0.12 -7.75
CA VAL A 1 -2.33 1.30 -7.39
C VAL A 1 -2.19 2.36 -8.47
N GLN A 2 -3.26 3.07 -8.79
CA GLN A 2 -3.24 4.25 -9.68
C GLN A 2 -3.79 5.44 -8.90
N VAL A 3 -3.14 6.59 -9.03
CA VAL A 3 -3.67 7.89 -8.60
C VAL A 3 -4.29 8.53 -9.83
N VAL A 4 -5.57 8.86 -9.76
CA VAL A 4 -6.36 9.28 -10.92
C VAL A 4 -6.95 10.67 -10.67
N CYS A 5 -6.70 11.59 -11.59
CA CYS A 5 -7.37 12.88 -11.61
C CYS A 5 -8.86 12.67 -11.91
N LEU A 6 -9.74 13.16 -11.03
CA LEU A 6 -11.18 12.99 -11.22
C LEU A 6 -11.79 13.98 -12.22
N ASP A 7 -11.08 15.06 -12.55
CA ASP A 7 -11.57 16.07 -13.50
C ASP A 7 -11.59 15.52 -14.94
N ASP A 8 -10.59 14.71 -15.32
CA ASP A 8 -10.41 14.20 -16.68
C ASP A 8 -10.12 12.69 -16.79
N GLY A 9 -9.95 11.99 -15.66
CA GLY A 9 -9.64 10.56 -15.61
C GLY A 9 -8.18 10.23 -15.90
N GLN A 10 -7.29 11.22 -16.01
CA GLN A 10 -5.87 10.97 -16.24
C GLN A 10 -5.25 10.24 -15.04
N VAL A 11 -4.46 9.20 -15.32
CA VAL A 11 -3.57 8.61 -14.31
C VAL A 11 -2.40 9.56 -14.10
N VAL A 12 -2.32 10.14 -12.90
CA VAL A 12 -1.29 11.11 -12.51
C VAL A 12 -0.16 10.49 -11.70
N GLY A 13 -0.33 9.26 -11.24
CA GLY A 13 0.71 8.50 -10.53
C GLY A 13 0.35 7.03 -10.48
N SER A 14 1.33 6.16 -10.26
CA SER A 14 1.07 4.73 -10.08
C SER A 14 2.11 4.05 -9.22
N VAL A 15 1.67 3.01 -8.52
CA VAL A 15 2.53 2.05 -7.83
C VAL A 15 2.29 0.68 -8.46
N PRO A 16 3.33 0.02 -9.01
CA PRO A 16 3.18 -1.30 -9.58
C PRO A 16 2.80 -2.31 -8.51
N ARG A 17 2.05 -3.34 -8.90
CA ARG A 17 1.83 -4.51 -8.05
C ARG A 17 3.18 -5.19 -7.79
N PRO A 18 3.45 -5.71 -6.57
CA PRO A 18 4.64 -6.53 -6.32
C PRO A 18 4.76 -7.66 -7.33
N ASP A 19 6.00 -7.98 -7.73
CA ASP A 19 6.30 -9.11 -8.61
C ASP A 19 6.21 -10.43 -7.83
N PRO A 20 5.24 -11.31 -8.14
CA PRO A 20 5.12 -12.59 -7.43
C PRO A 20 6.36 -13.47 -7.59
N GLY A 21 7.00 -13.46 -8.78
CA GLY A 21 8.16 -14.30 -9.07
C GLY A 21 9.37 -13.91 -8.23
N ALA A 22 9.60 -12.61 -8.05
CA ALA A 22 10.66 -12.09 -7.18
C ALA A 22 10.45 -12.44 -5.69
N LEU A 23 9.21 -12.72 -5.29
CA LEU A 23 8.83 -13.09 -3.93
C LEU A 23 8.71 -14.61 -3.71
N GLY A 24 8.83 -15.42 -4.77
CA GLY A 24 8.56 -16.86 -4.70
C GLY A 24 7.11 -17.21 -4.39
N LEU A 25 6.18 -16.32 -4.72
CA LEU A 25 4.74 -16.47 -4.47
C LEU A 25 3.99 -16.86 -5.74
N ASP A 26 2.85 -17.55 -5.56
CA ASP A 26 1.93 -17.78 -6.67
C ASP A 26 1.31 -16.43 -7.12
N PRO A 27 1.20 -16.15 -8.43
CA PRO A 27 0.57 -14.92 -8.90
C PRO A 27 -0.86 -14.69 -8.39
N SER A 28 -1.59 -15.76 -8.07
CA SER A 28 -2.98 -15.69 -7.58
C SER A 28 -3.09 -15.16 -6.15
N VAL A 29 -2.02 -15.21 -5.35
CA VAL A 29 -2.02 -14.73 -3.95
C VAL A 29 -1.47 -13.31 -3.79
N VAL A 30 -0.90 -12.73 -4.86
CA VAL A 30 -0.42 -11.34 -4.88
C VAL A 30 -1.52 -10.45 -5.43
N VAL A 31 -2.39 -9.97 -4.54
CA VAL A 31 -3.58 -9.17 -4.88
C VAL A 31 -3.59 -7.88 -4.09
N THR A 32 -3.67 -6.72 -4.77
CA THR A 32 -3.87 -5.43 -4.09
C THR A 32 -5.31 -5.33 -3.59
N ASN A 33 -5.48 -5.40 -2.27
CA ASN A 33 -6.80 -5.47 -1.63
C ASN A 33 -7.31 -4.11 -1.12
N ALA A 34 -6.42 -3.29 -0.58
CA ALA A 34 -6.77 -2.01 0.04
C ALA A 34 -5.59 -1.04 0.02
N VAL A 35 -5.93 0.25 0.12
CA VAL A 35 -5.00 1.36 0.25
C VAL A 35 -5.49 2.27 1.36
N SER A 36 -4.60 2.70 2.24
CA SER A 36 -4.81 3.78 3.21
C SER A 36 -3.75 4.86 2.97
N ILE A 37 -4.15 6.13 3.06
CA ILE A 37 -3.30 7.28 2.76
C ILE A 37 -3.34 8.23 3.96
N ASP A 38 -2.18 8.78 4.32
CA ASP A 38 -2.03 9.87 5.26
C ASP A 38 -0.96 10.82 4.73
N GLY A 39 -1.38 12.02 4.31
CA GLY A 39 -0.52 12.99 3.62
C GLY A 39 0.08 12.44 2.32
N ASP A 40 1.41 12.42 2.25
CA ASP A 40 2.20 11.90 1.15
C ASP A 40 2.54 10.41 1.28
N VAL A 41 2.10 9.74 2.36
CA VAL A 41 2.37 8.31 2.60
C VAL A 41 1.16 7.45 2.23
N MET A 42 1.44 6.32 1.57
CA MET A 42 0.48 5.32 1.15
C MET A 42 0.84 3.94 1.71
N PHE A 43 -0.12 3.30 2.39
CA PHE A 43 -0.04 1.92 2.83
C PHE A 43 -0.89 1.04 1.91
N ILE A 44 -0.32 -0.05 1.40
CA ILE A 44 -0.93 -0.88 0.36
C ILE A 44 -0.92 -2.34 0.81
N SER A 45 -2.08 -2.94 1.05
CA SER A 45 -2.15 -4.38 1.36
C SER A 45 -2.20 -5.20 0.07
N ASN A 46 -1.25 -6.12 -0.10
CA ASN A 46 -1.04 -6.91 -1.33
C ASN A 46 -1.13 -8.43 -1.09
N GLY A 47 -2.19 -8.91 -0.44
CA GLY A 47 -2.37 -10.34 -0.21
C GLY A 47 -1.17 -10.95 0.52
N GLU A 48 -0.67 -12.09 0.05
CA GLU A 48 0.50 -12.75 0.65
C GLU A 48 1.82 -11.98 0.43
N ALA A 49 1.86 -11.00 -0.46
CA ALA A 49 3.03 -10.11 -0.58
C ALA A 49 3.15 -9.12 0.60
N GLY A 50 2.16 -9.08 1.50
CA GLY A 50 2.18 -8.27 2.71
C GLY A 50 1.75 -6.82 2.46
N VAL A 51 2.23 -5.89 3.28
CA VAL A 51 1.93 -4.46 3.18
C VAL A 51 3.13 -3.71 2.63
N TYR A 52 2.92 -2.91 1.59
CA TYR A 52 3.93 -2.01 1.04
C TYR A 52 3.66 -0.59 1.51
N VAL A 53 4.73 0.15 1.77
CA VAL A 53 4.70 1.58 2.08
C VAL A 53 5.30 2.32 0.90
N ALA A 54 4.58 3.30 0.39
CA ALA A 54 5.01 4.18 -0.69
C ALA A 54 4.86 5.64 -0.25
N GLN A 55 5.65 6.52 -0.86
CA GLN A 55 5.61 7.95 -0.61
C GLN A 55 5.50 8.69 -1.95
N GLY A 56 4.53 9.60 -2.04
CA GLY A 56 4.38 10.54 -3.13
C GLY A 56 5.39 11.68 -3.02
N SER A 57 5.67 12.34 -4.15
CA SER A 57 6.44 13.58 -4.19
C SER A 57 5.76 14.73 -3.44
N GLU A 58 4.44 14.65 -3.27
CA GLU A 58 3.60 15.60 -2.54
C GLU A 58 2.44 14.85 -1.86
N ASP A 59 1.68 15.57 -1.02
CA ASP A 59 0.49 15.05 -0.35
C ASP A 59 -0.62 14.70 -1.37
N PHE A 60 -1.10 13.46 -1.33
CA PHE A 60 -2.08 12.92 -2.26
C PHE A 60 -3.45 13.61 -2.18
N ALA A 61 -3.80 14.19 -1.03
CA ALA A 61 -5.06 14.91 -0.84
C ALA A 61 -5.01 16.34 -1.42
N THR A 62 -3.82 16.88 -1.67
CA THR A 62 -3.64 18.29 -2.09
C THR A 62 -3.01 18.45 -3.48
N SER A 63 -2.43 17.38 -4.05
CA SER A 63 -1.76 17.42 -5.36
C SER A 63 -2.69 17.69 -6.56
N GLY A 64 -4.00 17.52 -6.38
CA GLY A 64 -4.98 17.66 -7.46
C GLY A 64 -4.65 16.75 -8.65
N CYS A 65 -4.57 17.33 -9.85
CA CYS A 65 -4.28 16.61 -11.10
C CYS A 65 -2.83 16.72 -11.57
N ALA A 66 -1.91 17.17 -10.71
CA ALA A 66 -0.49 17.20 -11.04
C ALA A 66 0.12 15.79 -11.06
N GLN A 67 1.11 15.56 -11.93
CA GLN A 67 1.86 14.30 -11.98
C GLN A 67 2.61 14.07 -10.66
N GLN A 68 2.38 12.90 -10.06
CA GLN A 68 2.98 12.44 -8.81
C GLN A 68 4.04 11.38 -9.08
N GLN A 69 5.27 11.65 -8.65
CA GLN A 69 6.29 10.62 -8.54
C GLN A 69 6.06 9.86 -7.24
N ILE A 70 6.04 8.53 -7.30
CA ILE A 70 5.77 7.70 -6.12
C ILE A 70 6.91 6.68 -5.97
N SER A 71 7.55 6.67 -4.81
CA SER A 71 8.62 5.73 -4.46
C SER A 71 8.17 4.75 -3.40
N ILE A 72 8.52 3.47 -3.55
CA ILE A 72 8.37 2.48 -2.47
C ILE A 72 9.42 2.76 -1.39
N LEU A 73 8.98 2.98 -0.15
CA LEU A 73 9.84 3.12 1.02
C LEU A 73 10.26 1.77 1.59
N GLY A 74 9.37 0.79 1.54
CA GLY A 74 9.63 -0.54 2.06
C GLY A 74 8.39 -1.43 2.09
N GLN A 75 8.54 -2.58 2.74
CA GLN A 75 7.49 -3.58 2.88
C GLN A 75 7.53 -4.22 4.27
N LEU A 76 6.35 -4.65 4.72
CA LEU A 76 6.13 -5.50 5.88
C LEU A 76 5.52 -6.81 5.39
N GLN A 77 6.26 -7.90 5.57
CA GLN A 77 5.76 -9.25 5.33
C GLN A 77 5.41 -9.93 6.64
N PHE A 78 4.44 -10.83 6.57
CA PHE A 78 4.02 -11.66 7.69
C PHE A 78 4.41 -13.10 7.42
N ASP A 79 4.76 -13.84 8.47
CA ASP A 79 5.05 -15.26 8.38
C ASP A 79 3.80 -16.07 7.98
N ASP A 80 4.00 -17.34 7.61
CA ASP A 80 2.95 -18.33 7.34
C ASP A 80 1.90 -17.90 6.30
N LEU A 81 2.31 -17.24 5.22
CA LEU A 81 1.43 -16.86 4.09
C LEU A 81 0.19 -16.07 4.55
N GLN A 82 0.33 -15.24 5.59
CA GLN A 82 -0.76 -14.41 6.09
C GLN A 82 -1.11 -13.32 5.09
N SER A 83 -2.19 -13.52 4.35
CA SER A 83 -2.69 -12.56 3.35
C SER A 83 -3.13 -11.24 4.00
N ALA A 84 -2.47 -10.14 3.64
CA ALA A 84 -2.87 -8.78 3.98
C ALA A 84 -4.09 -8.35 3.14
N ASN A 85 -5.25 -8.29 3.78
CA ASN A 85 -6.55 -8.08 3.14
C ASN A 85 -7.09 -6.66 3.34
N HIS A 86 -6.62 -5.95 4.35
CA HIS A 86 -7.02 -4.57 4.62
C HIS A 86 -5.94 -3.85 5.41
N VAL A 87 -5.85 -2.53 5.24
CA VAL A 87 -4.99 -1.61 5.99
C VAL A 87 -5.77 -0.34 6.33
N ASP A 88 -5.61 0.13 7.55
CA ASP A 88 -6.06 1.45 8.01
C ASP A 88 -4.97 2.09 8.87
N PHE A 89 -4.71 3.38 8.69
CA PHE A 89 -3.66 4.09 9.41
C PHE A 89 -4.22 5.30 10.14
N LYS A 90 -3.92 5.42 11.44
CA LYS A 90 -4.37 6.54 12.26
C LYS A 90 -3.46 6.75 13.46
N ASN A 91 -3.08 8.00 13.72
CA ASN A 91 -2.30 8.40 14.90
C ASN A 91 -1.05 7.52 15.10
N ASP A 92 -0.27 7.30 14.04
CA ASP A 92 0.94 6.46 14.02
C ASP A 92 0.70 4.95 14.16
N TRP A 93 -0.54 4.48 14.13
CA TRP A 93 -0.88 3.07 14.21
C TRP A 93 -1.46 2.57 12.89
N LEU A 94 -0.80 1.57 12.32
CA LEU A 94 -1.27 0.81 11.17
C LEU A 94 -1.99 -0.46 11.65
N VAL A 95 -3.28 -0.56 11.35
CA VAL A 95 -4.13 -1.72 11.64
C VAL A 95 -4.29 -2.53 10.37
N ILE A 96 -4.06 -3.84 10.46
CA ILE A 96 -3.95 -4.73 9.30
C ILE A 96 -4.79 -5.97 9.55
N ALA A 97 -5.70 -6.29 8.63
CA ALA A 97 -6.38 -7.57 8.61
C ALA A 97 -5.52 -8.58 7.83
N ALA A 98 -4.92 -9.54 8.52
CA ALA A 98 -3.90 -10.46 8.01
C ALA A 98 -4.40 -11.91 7.95
N GLY A 99 -5.53 -12.16 7.28
CA GLY A 99 -6.07 -13.50 7.03
C GLY A 99 -6.10 -14.39 8.28
N LEU A 100 -5.47 -15.57 8.18
CA LEU A 100 -5.35 -16.54 9.28
C LEU A 100 -4.57 -16.01 10.50
N GLY A 101 -3.75 -14.98 10.31
CA GLY A 101 -2.99 -14.30 11.34
C GLY A 101 -3.78 -13.30 12.19
N GLY A 102 -5.08 -13.13 11.89
CA GLY A 102 -5.97 -12.21 12.60
C GLY A 102 -5.66 -10.75 12.31
N VAL A 103 -5.76 -9.90 13.33
CA VAL A 103 -5.45 -8.47 13.23
C VAL A 103 -4.04 -8.21 13.73
N LYS A 104 -3.25 -7.47 12.95
CA LYS A 104 -1.96 -6.92 13.38
C LYS A 104 -2.11 -5.42 13.61
N VAL A 105 -1.45 -4.92 14.65
CA VAL A 105 -1.40 -3.49 14.96
C VAL A 105 0.06 -3.11 15.09
N VAL A 106 0.52 -2.24 14.20
CA VAL A 106 1.93 -1.86 14.05
C VAL A 106 2.06 -0.38 14.35
N LYS A 107 2.98 -0.03 15.26
CA LYS A 107 3.37 1.38 15.44
C LYS A 107 4.35 1.75 14.34
N VAL A 108 4.05 2.82 13.62
CA VAL A 108 4.93 3.39 12.61
C VAL A 108 5.65 4.59 13.22
N SER A 109 6.95 4.73 12.94
CA SER A 109 7.76 5.83 13.46
C SER A 109 8.80 6.23 12.43
N GLY A 110 9.02 7.53 12.27
CA GLY A 110 10.00 8.05 11.32
C GLY A 110 9.51 8.11 9.87
N LEU A 111 8.20 8.27 9.68
CA LEU A 111 7.61 8.81 8.46
C LEU A 111 7.60 10.33 8.53
#